data_AF-A0AAN4Y9W5-F1
#
_entry.id   AF-A0AAN4Y9W5-F1
#
_cell.length_a   1.000
_cell.length_b   1.000
_cell.length_c   1.000
_cell.angle_alpha   90.00
_cell.angle_beta   90.00
_cell.angle_gamma   90.00
#
_symmetry.space_group_name_H-M   'P 1'
#
loop_
_entity.id
_entity.type
_entity.pdbx_description
1 polymer ?
#
loop_
_entity_poly.entity_id
_entity_poly.type
_entity_poly.pdbx_seq_one_letter_code
_entity_poly.pdbx_strand_id
1 'polypeptide(L)'
;MARSSADGLKYLSNALATPEQLSNSSSAIDGVAPELEASIRFAGTQLTQAAGVLLRLSQDIIAQAIVTFTRFWIGAEGGSLRFYSVKVGITSLLHKSKEEHC
;
A
#
# COMPACT_ATOMS: atom_id res chain seq x y z
N MET A 1 -0.80 -17.16 26.19
CA MET A 1 -0.32 -15.77 26.04
C MET A 1 -1.34 -14.99 25.25
N ALA A 2 -2.18 -14.19 25.91
CA ALA A 2 -3.20 -13.37 25.24
C ALA A 2 -2.55 -12.11 24.67
N ARG A 3 -2.32 -12.08 23.35
CA ARG A 3 -1.88 -10.87 22.64
C ARG A 3 -3.03 -9.87 22.72
N SER A 4 -2.83 -8.80 23.49
CA SER A 4 -3.86 -7.83 23.89
C SER A 4 -4.54 -7.16 22.69
N SER A 5 -5.86 -7.11 22.69
CA SER A 5 -6.72 -6.41 21.72
C SER A 5 -6.34 -4.93 21.48
N ALA A 6 -5.57 -4.32 22.39
CA ALA A 6 -5.01 -2.97 22.24
C ALA A 6 -4.03 -2.84 21.06
N ASP A 7 -3.31 -3.91 20.71
CA ASP A 7 -2.41 -3.95 19.55
C ASP A 7 -3.18 -3.99 18.21
N GLY A 8 -4.46 -4.37 18.20
CA GLY A 8 -5.33 -4.23 17.04
C GLY A 8 -5.85 -2.80 16.88
N LEU A 9 -6.16 -2.15 18.01
CA LEU A 9 -6.72 -0.80 18.06
C LEU A 9 -5.75 0.29 17.58
N LYS A 10 -4.43 0.12 17.76
CA LYS A 10 -3.42 1.05 17.19
C LYS A 10 -3.51 1.15 15.66
N TYR A 11 -3.94 0.08 14.98
CA TYR A 11 -4.13 0.10 13.53
C TYR A 11 -5.45 0.77 13.13
N LEU A 12 -6.46 0.81 14.01
CA LEU A 12 -7.74 1.47 13.78
C LEU A 12 -7.64 2.99 13.90
N SER A 13 -6.84 3.49 14.85
CA SER A 13 -6.61 4.93 15.04
C SER A 13 -5.84 5.59 13.89
N ASN A 14 -5.07 4.80 13.12
CA ASN A 14 -4.32 5.21 11.93
C ASN A 14 -4.81 4.47 10.65
N ALA A 15 -6.02 3.90 10.68
CA ALA A 15 -6.51 3.04 9.60
C ALA A 15 -6.93 3.83 8.36
N LEU A 16 -7.48 5.02 8.60
CA LEU A 16 -8.21 5.82 7.63
C LEU A 16 -7.38 7.05 7.32
N ALA A 17 -6.98 7.18 6.05
CA ALA A 17 -6.42 8.42 5.54
C ALA A 17 -7.43 9.55 5.76
N THR A 18 -6.97 10.72 6.20
CA THR A 18 -7.86 11.87 6.32
C THR A 18 -8.34 12.32 4.93
N PRO A 19 -9.51 12.97 4.82
CA PRO A 19 -9.99 13.49 3.54
C PRO A 19 -8.95 14.38 2.83
N GLU A 20 -8.18 15.16 3.59
CA GLU A 20 -7.12 16.02 3.06
C GLU A 20 -5.95 15.21 2.49
N GLN A 21 -5.61 14.08 3.11
CA GLN A 21 -4.58 13.17 2.61
C GLN A 21 -5.03 12.38 1.37
N LEU A 22 -6.36 12.19 1.21
CA LEU A 22 -6.95 11.58 0.02
C LEU A 22 -7.05 12.58 -1.13
N SER A 23 -7.31 13.86 -0.85
CA SER A 23 -7.41 14.92 -1.87
C SER A 23 -6.06 15.45 -2.32
N ASN A 24 -5.02 15.35 -1.48
CA ASN A 24 -3.69 15.87 -1.78
C ASN A 24 -2.65 14.74 -1.75
N SER A 25 -2.17 14.32 -2.92
CA SER A 25 -1.05 13.40 -3.07
C SER A 25 0.24 14.16 -3.42
N SER A 26 1.38 13.61 -3.00
CA SER A 26 2.70 14.09 -3.46
C SER A 26 2.82 14.08 -4.98
N SER A 27 2.27 13.06 -5.65
CA SER A 27 2.17 13.00 -7.11
C SER A 27 1.42 14.19 -7.71
N ALA A 28 0.31 14.63 -7.10
CA ALA A 28 -0.46 15.78 -7.56
C ALA A 28 0.33 17.09 -7.41
N ILE A 29 1.08 17.24 -6.31
CA ILE A 29 1.98 18.39 -6.08
C ILE A 29 3.08 18.43 -7.16
N ASP A 30 3.58 17.26 -7.54
CA ASP A 30 4.62 17.12 -8.58
C ASP A 30 4.08 17.17 -10.02
N GLY A 31 2.79 17.45 -10.21
CA GLY A 31 2.16 17.64 -11.52
C GLY A 31 1.79 16.35 -12.25
N VAL A 32 1.69 15.21 -11.56
CA VAL A 32 1.15 13.97 -12.14
C VAL A 32 -0.36 14.09 -12.31
N ALA A 33 -0.86 13.75 -13.50
CA ALA A 33 -2.30 13.79 -13.76
C ALA A 33 -3.06 12.78 -12.86
N PRO A 34 -4.22 13.15 -12.28
CA PRO A 34 -4.94 12.30 -11.34
C PRO A 34 -5.41 10.98 -11.96
N GLU A 35 -5.83 10.99 -13.23
CA GLU A 35 -6.21 9.77 -13.96
C GLU A 35 -5.02 8.83 -14.17
N LEU A 36 -3.83 9.38 -14.44
CA LEU A 36 -2.61 8.58 -14.58
C LEU A 36 -2.20 7.99 -13.23
N GLU A 37 -2.31 8.77 -12.15
CA GLU A 37 -2.07 8.29 -10.80
C GLU A 37 -3.03 7.15 -10.42
N ALA A 38 -4.33 7.32 -10.68
CA ALA A 38 -5.33 6.28 -10.44
C ALA A 38 -5.05 5.01 -11.25
N SER A 39 -4.73 5.16 -12.55
CA SER A 39 -4.40 4.04 -13.44
C SER A 39 -3.18 3.27 -12.96
N ILE A 40 -2.11 3.96 -12.56
CA ILE A 40 -0.88 3.31 -12.07
C ILE A 40 -1.13 2.61 -10.74
N ARG A 41 -1.87 3.24 -9.81
CA ARG A 41 -2.24 2.61 -8.53
C ARG A 41 -3.06 1.33 -8.77
N PHE A 42 -4.04 1.38 -9.67
CA PHE A 42 -4.85 0.23 -10.05
C PHE A 42 -4.03 -0.90 -10.70
N ALA A 43 -3.14 -0.56 -11.65
CA ALA A 43 -2.24 -1.54 -12.23
C ALA A 43 -1.30 -2.15 -11.18
N GLY A 44 -0.79 -1.34 -10.25
CA GLY A 44 0.05 -1.78 -9.14
C GLY A 44 -0.64 -2.79 -8.23
N THR A 45 -1.90 -2.52 -7.82
CA THR A 45 -2.66 -3.47 -6.98
C THR A 45 -2.96 -4.77 -7.72
N GLN A 46 -3.31 -4.72 -9.00
CA GLN A 46 -3.52 -5.93 -9.81
C GLN A 46 -2.24 -6.77 -9.96
N LEU A 47 -1.09 -6.12 -10.17
CA LEU A 47 0.20 -6.81 -10.23
C LEU A 47 0.55 -7.46 -8.88
N THR A 48 0.32 -6.77 -7.77
CA THR A 48 0.50 -7.32 -6.42
C THR A 48 -0.40 -8.53 -6.18
N GLN A 49 -1.66 -8.47 -6.61
CA GLN A 49 -2.59 -9.60 -6.54
C GLN A 49 -2.09 -10.80 -7.35
N ALA A 50 -1.74 -10.58 -8.63
CA ALA A 50 -1.28 -11.62 -9.52
C ALA A 50 0.03 -12.27 -9.03
N ALA A 51 0.97 -11.46 -8.54
CA ALA A 51 2.22 -11.93 -7.96
C ALA A 51 1.98 -12.79 -6.71
N GLY A 52 1.08 -12.35 -5.82
CA GLY A 52 0.72 -13.12 -4.62
C GLY A 52 0.10 -14.48 -4.95
N VAL A 53 -0.79 -14.54 -5.95
CA VAL A 53 -1.37 -15.80 -6.44
C VAL A 53 -0.29 -16.71 -7.03
N LEU A 54 0.62 -16.16 -7.85
CA LEU A 54 1.72 -16.92 -8.46
C LEU A 54 2.66 -17.51 -7.40
N LEU A 55 2.91 -16.77 -6.31
CA LEU A 55 3.71 -17.19 -5.16
C LEU A 55 2.94 -18.06 -4.16
N ARG A 56 1.65 -18.35 -4.42
CA ARG A 56 0.76 -19.13 -3.55
C ARG A 56 0.67 -18.59 -2.11
N LEU A 57 0.74 -17.27 -1.96
CA LEU A 57 0.53 -16.61 -0.67
C LEU A 57 -0.96 -16.65 -0.29
N SER A 58 -1.26 -16.59 1.01
CA SER A 58 -2.64 -16.45 1.47
C SER A 58 -3.18 -15.07 1.10
N GLN A 59 -4.50 -14.97 0.86
CA GLN A 59 -5.14 -13.69 0.53
C GLN A 59 -4.96 -12.63 1.62
N ASP A 60 -4.78 -13.03 2.88
CA ASP A 60 -4.48 -12.11 3.96
C ASP A 60 -3.15 -11.36 3.72
N ILE A 61 -2.08 -12.08 3.35
CA ILE A 61 -0.77 -11.47 3.06
C ILE A 61 -0.83 -10.57 1.84
N ILE A 62 -1.57 -10.99 0.81
CA ILE A 62 -1.76 -10.22 -0.41
C ILE A 62 -2.53 -8.93 -0.11
N ALA A 63 -3.62 -9.01 0.66
CA ALA A 63 -4.43 -7.86 1.05
C ALA A 63 -3.62 -6.88 1.91
N GLN A 64 -2.85 -7.37 2.87
CA GLN A 64 -1.94 -6.53 3.67
C GLN A 64 -0.90 -5.82 2.79
N ALA A 65 -0.29 -6.53 1.82
CA ALA A 65 0.68 -5.93 0.90
C ALA A 65 0.06 -4.86 -0.01
N ILE A 66 -1.18 -5.07 -0.47
CA ILE A 66 -1.95 -4.08 -1.23
C ILE A 66 -2.22 -2.84 -0.38
N VAL A 67 -2.68 -2.99 0.86
CA VAL A 67 -2.93 -1.86 1.78
C VAL A 67 -1.65 -1.09 2.08
N THR A 68 -0.54 -1.79 2.32
CA THR A 68 0.77 -1.14 2.52
C THR A 68 1.22 -0.39 1.26
N PHE A 69 1.06 -1.00 0.08
CA PHE A 69 1.39 -0.36 -1.20
C PHE A 69 0.54 0.90 -1.43
N THR A 70 -0.77 0.86 -1.21
CA THR A 70 -1.65 2.00 -1.45
C THR A 70 -1.40 3.14 -0.46
N ARG A 71 -1.12 2.81 0.81
CA ARG A 71 -0.78 3.81 1.85
C ARG A 71 0.49 4.60 1.55
N PHE A 72 1.45 4.01 0.87
CA PHE A 72 2.69 4.72 0.50
C PHE A 72 2.43 5.98 -0.34
N TRP A 73 1.36 6.01 -1.14
CA TRP A 73 1.03 7.10 -2.05
C TRP A 73 0.05 8.14 -1.47
N ILE A 74 -0.37 7.99 -0.22
CA ILE A 74 -1.40 8.85 0.40
C ILE A 74 -0.73 10.08 1.04
N GLY A 75 -1.34 11.25 0.88
CA GLY A 75 -0.86 12.50 1.46
C GLY A 75 0.29 13.17 0.71
N ALA A 76 0.61 14.40 1.11
CA ALA A 76 1.73 15.17 0.60
C ALA A 76 3.10 14.58 0.99
N GLU A 77 3.16 13.92 2.15
CA GLU A 77 4.34 13.22 2.66
C GLU A 77 4.53 11.83 2.04
N GLY A 78 3.58 11.38 1.23
CA GLY A 78 3.65 10.11 0.52
C GLY A 78 4.67 10.12 -0.62
N GLY A 79 4.90 8.97 -1.23
CA GLY A 79 5.69 8.87 -2.44
C GLY A 79 5.00 9.59 -3.62
N SER A 80 5.82 10.09 -4.54
CA SER A 80 5.36 10.66 -5.81
C SER A 80 5.70 9.74 -6.96
N LEU A 81 4.71 9.48 -7.83
CA LEU A 81 4.87 8.65 -9.02
C LEU A 81 5.88 9.23 -10.03
N ARG A 82 6.26 10.50 -9.88
CA ARG A 82 7.30 11.15 -10.68
C ARG A 82 8.70 10.67 -10.32
N PHE A 83 8.91 10.31 -9.05
CA PHE A 83 10.23 9.93 -8.51
C PHE A 83 10.34 8.43 -8.19
N TYR A 84 9.23 7.78 -7.83
CA TYR A 84 9.19 6.37 -7.48
C TYR A 84 8.51 5.54 -8.58
N SER A 85 9.21 4.52 -9.07
CA SER A 85 8.66 3.56 -10.04
C SER A 85 7.77 2.51 -9.36
N VAL A 86 6.82 1.91 -10.10
CA VAL A 86 5.82 0.94 -9.62
C VAL A 86 6.42 -0.34 -8.97
N LYS A 87 7.75 -0.53 -9.05
CA LYS A 87 8.49 -1.63 -8.38
C LYS A 87 8.20 -1.77 -6.88
N VAL A 88 7.66 -0.72 -6.23
CA VAL A 88 7.26 -0.73 -4.81
C VAL A 88 6.25 -1.87 -4.48
N GLY A 89 5.41 -2.28 -5.44
CA GLY A 89 4.41 -3.33 -5.20
C GLY A 89 4.98 -4.73 -4.94
N ILE A 90 6.17 -5.04 -5.45
CA ILE A 90 6.84 -6.35 -5.22
C ILE A 90 7.62 -6.30 -3.91
N THR A 91 8.21 -5.15 -3.57
CA THR A 91 8.94 -5.00 -2.30
C THR A 91 8.02 -5.11 -1.09
N SER A 92 6.77 -4.64 -1.17
CA SER A 92 5.79 -4.81 -0.09
C SER A 92 5.39 -6.27 0.13
N LEU A 93 5.23 -7.06 -0.95
CA LEU A 93 4.98 -8.50 -0.88
C LEU A 93 6.14 -9.25 -0.23
N LEU A 94 7.38 -8.96 -0.65
CA LEU A 94 8.57 -9.62 -0.10
C LEU A 94 8.79 -9.28 1.37
N HIS A 95 8.47 -8.06 1.79
CA HIS A 95 8.55 -7.68 3.20
C HIS A 95 7.50 -8.45 4.02
N LYS A 96 6.25 -8.50 3.56
CA LYS A 96 5.17 -9.21 4.25
C LYS A 96 5.38 -10.73 4.31
N SER A 97 5.86 -11.33 3.23
CA SER A 97 6.17 -12.76 3.22
C SER A 97 7.30 -13.15 4.20
N LYS A 98 8.23 -12.23 4.51
CA LYS A 98 9.29 -12.49 5.52
C LYS A 98 8.77 -12.38 6.95
N GLU A 99 7.82 -11.49 7.19
CA GLU A 99 7.29 -11.20 8.54
C GLU A 99 6.45 -12.36 9.10
N GLU A 100 5.82 -13.14 8.22
CA GLU A 100 4.93 -14.27 8.58
C GLU A 100 5.67 -15.62 8.66
N HIS A 101 6.95 -15.67 8.30
CA HIS A 101 7.79 -16.87 8.38
C HIS A 101 8.74 -16.86 9.60
N CYS A 102 8.43 -16.05 10.61
CA CYS A 102 9.12 -16.00 11.91
C CYS A 102 8.15 -16.35 13.05
#